data_AF-K2FZZ8-F1
#
_entry.id   AF-K2FZZ8-F1
#
_cell.length_a   1.000
_cell.length_b   1.000
_cell.length_c   1.000
_cell.angle_alpha   90.00
_cell.angle_beta   90.00
_cell.angle_gamma   90.00
#
_symmetry.space_group_name_H-M   'P 1'
#
loop_
_entity.id
_entity.type
_entity.pdbx_description
1 polymer ?
#
loop_
_entity_poly.entity_id
_entity_poly.type
_entity_poly.pdbx_seq_one_letter_code
_entity_poly.pdbx_strand_id
1 'polypeptide(L)'
;MKTCIFKTNFLRGKKVVREIEALENFSLYRLAEAIIGAYDFDFDHAFGFFSKISESEYFKSERQFELFTDLIEEGEDLEPTGAVSVKKTKVSEVWKNSGDKMLFLFDYGDNWLFTVELIGFGKKEAKTKYPRILKSAGKAPKQYPDYDEE
;
A
#
# COMPACT_ATOMS: atom_id res chain seq x y z
N MET A 1 -7.24 13.39 -16.64
CA MET A 1 -6.65 12.76 -15.45
C MET A 1 -6.83 11.27 -15.58
N LYS A 2 -5.73 10.52 -15.58
CA LYS A 2 -5.73 9.07 -15.64
C LYS A 2 -5.95 8.49 -14.24
N THR A 3 -6.38 7.25 -14.23
CA THR A 3 -6.44 6.40 -13.04
C THR A 3 -5.50 5.22 -13.22
N CYS A 4 -5.03 4.67 -12.11
CA CYS A 4 -4.24 3.47 -12.04
C CYS A 4 -5.08 2.37 -11.41
N ILE A 5 -5.08 1.19 -12.02
CA ILE A 5 -5.77 0.00 -11.52
C ILE A 5 -4.73 -0.92 -10.91
N PHE A 6 -4.81 -1.11 -9.60
CA PHE A 6 -3.91 -1.95 -8.85
C PHE A 6 -4.55 -3.28 -8.51
N LYS A 7 -3.82 -4.37 -8.72
CA LYS A 7 -4.11 -5.65 -8.09
C LYS A 7 -3.25 -5.76 -6.85
N THR A 8 -3.89 -5.97 -5.70
CA THR A 8 -3.22 -6.28 -4.44
C THR A 8 -3.43 -7.72 -4.05
N ASN A 9 -2.43 -8.33 -3.42
CA ASN A 9 -2.53 -9.69 -2.90
C ASN A 9 -1.85 -9.78 -1.55
N PHE A 10 -2.55 -10.32 -0.57
CA PHE A 10 -1.95 -10.65 0.72
C PHE A 10 -0.98 -11.81 0.55
N LEU A 11 0.30 -11.60 0.85
CA LEU A 11 1.39 -12.49 0.46
C LEU A 11 1.25 -13.89 1.07
N ARG A 12 0.85 -13.96 2.35
CA ARG A 12 0.60 -15.21 3.09
C ARG A 12 -0.76 -15.84 2.76
N GLY A 13 -1.63 -15.13 2.07
CA GLY A 13 -2.97 -15.58 1.68
C GLY A 13 -3.23 -15.36 0.20
N LYS A 14 -2.53 -16.09 -0.68
CA LYS A 14 -2.55 -15.90 -2.15
C LYS A 14 -3.94 -15.87 -2.81
N LYS A 15 -4.98 -16.38 -2.13
CA LYS A 15 -6.38 -16.35 -2.61
C LYS A 15 -7.13 -15.05 -2.27
N VAL A 16 -6.56 -14.19 -1.42
CA VAL A 16 -7.13 -12.90 -1.02
C VAL A 16 -6.58 -11.82 -1.93
N VAL A 17 -7.43 -11.27 -2.79
CA VAL A 17 -7.07 -10.30 -3.82
C VAL A 17 -8.03 -9.14 -3.78
N ARG A 18 -7.53 -7.92 -3.99
CA ARG A 18 -8.33 -6.73 -4.25
C ARG A 18 -7.88 -6.08 -5.55
N GLU A 19 -8.82 -5.58 -6.33
CA GLU A 19 -8.52 -4.65 -7.43
C GLU A 19 -9.03 -3.26 -7.03
N ILE A 20 -8.14 -2.27 -7.04
CA ILE A 20 -8.40 -0.91 -6.56
C ILE A 20 -8.07 0.06 -7.68
N GLU A 21 -8.99 0.94 -8.00
CA GLU A 21 -8.74 2.05 -8.91
C GLU A 21 -8.50 3.34 -8.12
N ALA A 22 -7.35 3.96 -8.35
CA ALA A 22 -6.92 5.19 -7.70
C ALA A 22 -6.53 6.24 -8.74
N LEU A 23 -6.56 7.52 -8.34
CA LEU A 23 -6.12 8.61 -9.20
C LEU A 23 -4.58 8.61 -9.30
N GLU A 24 -4.04 8.91 -10.49
CA GLU A 24 -2.58 8.93 -10.71
C GLU A 24 -1.84 9.95 -9.82
N ASN A 25 -2.54 11.00 -9.38
CA ASN A 25 -2.02 12.09 -8.54
C ASN A 25 -2.28 11.88 -7.03
N PHE A 26 -2.78 10.73 -6.61
CA PHE A 26 -2.82 10.37 -5.19
C PHE A 26 -1.40 10.25 -4.64
N SER A 27 -1.23 10.60 -3.37
CA SER A 27 -0.01 10.27 -2.64
C SER A 27 0.03 8.77 -2.36
N LEU A 28 1.22 8.23 -2.11
CA LEU A 28 1.37 6.85 -1.64
C LEU A 28 0.62 6.62 -0.32
N TYR A 29 0.54 7.63 0.55
CA TYR A 29 -0.27 7.57 1.77
C TYR A 29 -1.75 7.30 1.47
N ARG A 30 -2.35 8.05 0.52
CA ARG A 30 -3.76 7.86 0.14
C ARG A 30 -3.98 6.49 -0.53
N LEU A 31 -2.98 5.98 -1.24
CA LEU A 31 -3.03 4.61 -1.79
C LEU A 31 -2.95 3.57 -0.66
N ALA A 32 -2.07 3.74 0.33
CA ALA A 32 -1.95 2.83 1.48
C ALA A 32 -3.27 2.73 2.26
N GLU A 33 -3.88 3.87 2.59
CA GLU A 33 -5.21 3.95 3.22
C GLU A 33 -6.27 3.16 2.43
N ALA A 34 -6.24 3.29 1.09
CA ALA A 34 -7.16 2.56 0.22
C ALA A 34 -6.92 1.06 0.20
N ILE A 35 -5.65 0.63 0.24
CA ILE A 35 -5.28 -0.78 0.27
C ILE A 35 -5.76 -1.39 1.58
N ILE A 36 -5.42 -0.80 2.72
CA ILE A 36 -5.79 -1.31 4.04
C ILE A 36 -7.31 -1.35 4.22
N GLY A 37 -8.01 -0.27 3.86
CA GLY A 37 -9.47 -0.25 3.88
C GLY A 37 -10.11 -1.32 2.98
N ALA A 38 -9.47 -1.74 1.89
CA ALA A 38 -9.99 -2.82 1.04
C ALA A 38 -9.90 -4.22 1.69
N TYR A 39 -9.09 -4.38 2.74
CA TYR A 39 -9.01 -5.61 3.55
C TYR A 39 -9.79 -5.51 4.86
N ASP A 40 -10.63 -4.47 5.03
CA ASP A 40 -11.41 -4.21 6.25
C ASP A 40 -10.54 -4.06 7.50
N PHE A 41 -9.35 -3.48 7.32
CA PHE A 41 -8.42 -3.17 8.40
C PHE A 41 -8.54 -1.70 8.81
N ASP A 42 -8.28 -1.43 10.09
CA ASP A 42 -8.03 -0.09 10.59
C ASP A 42 -6.65 0.40 10.13
N PHE A 43 -6.57 1.67 9.73
CA PHE A 43 -5.35 2.30 9.23
C PHE A 43 -4.65 3.09 10.34
N ASP A 44 -4.15 2.35 11.32
CA ASP A 44 -3.70 2.83 12.63
C ASP A 44 -2.20 2.63 12.90
N HIS A 45 -1.48 1.95 11.99
CA HIS A 45 -0.05 1.66 12.12
C HIS A 45 0.80 2.29 11.01
N ALA A 46 2.11 2.38 11.25
CA ALA A 46 3.08 2.81 10.25
C ALA A 46 3.24 1.78 9.12
N PHE A 47 3.72 2.25 7.98
CA PHE A 47 3.83 1.44 6.77
C PHE A 47 4.91 1.95 5.81
N GLY A 48 5.23 1.11 4.82
CA GLY A 48 6.16 1.43 3.75
C GLY A 48 5.95 0.65 2.45
N PHE A 49 6.52 1.17 1.36
CA PHE A 49 6.57 0.53 0.04
C PHE A 49 8.03 0.25 -0.36
N PHE A 50 8.29 -0.97 -0.83
CA PHE A 50 9.63 -1.50 -1.10
C PHE A 50 9.70 -2.12 -2.50
N SER A 51 10.77 -1.85 -3.25
CA SER A 51 10.93 -2.37 -4.63
C SER A 51 11.29 -3.86 -4.70
N LYS A 52 11.89 -4.43 -3.66
CA LYS A 52 12.12 -5.89 -3.56
C LYS A 52 10.88 -6.59 -3.03
N ILE A 53 10.34 -7.51 -3.84
CA ILE A 53 9.20 -8.36 -3.47
C ILE A 53 9.72 -9.63 -2.79
N SER A 54 10.20 -9.51 -1.55
CA SER A 54 10.77 -10.62 -0.77
C SER A 54 10.54 -10.41 0.72
N GLU A 55 9.92 -11.38 1.41
CA GLU A 55 9.65 -11.32 2.86
C GLU A 55 10.91 -11.14 3.72
N SER A 56 12.09 -11.55 3.23
CA SER A 56 13.33 -11.50 4.01
C SER A 56 14.29 -10.39 3.56
N GLU A 57 13.99 -9.70 2.45
CA GLU A 57 14.94 -8.76 1.84
C GLU A 57 14.33 -7.41 1.45
N TYR A 58 13.08 -7.12 1.78
CA TYR A 58 12.43 -5.88 1.37
C TYR A 58 13.13 -4.62 1.90
N PHE A 59 13.73 -4.65 3.10
CA PHE A 59 14.55 -3.56 3.63
C PHE A 59 15.85 -3.29 2.85
N LYS A 60 16.27 -4.20 1.95
CA LYS A 60 17.41 -4.01 1.04
C LYS A 60 16.98 -3.37 -0.29
N SER A 61 15.77 -2.83 -0.38
CA SER A 61 15.25 -2.26 -1.63
C SER A 61 16.01 -1.01 -2.04
N GLU A 62 16.28 -0.87 -3.34
CA GLU A 62 16.88 0.35 -3.89
C GLU A 62 15.90 1.54 -3.85
N ARG A 63 14.59 1.25 -3.87
CA ARG A 63 13.54 2.26 -3.72
C ARG A 63 12.68 1.89 -2.52
N GLN A 64 12.60 2.82 -1.56
CA GLN A 64 11.84 2.69 -0.33
C GLN A 64 11.06 3.97 -0.10
N PHE A 65 9.80 3.83 0.31
CA PHE A 65 8.94 4.95 0.67
C PHE A 65 8.25 4.65 1.99
N GLU A 66 8.41 5.46 3.01
CA GLU A 66 7.95 5.13 4.37
C GLU A 66 7.28 6.31 5.06
N LEU A 67 6.31 6.01 5.94
CA LEU A 67 5.65 7.00 6.78
C LEU A 67 6.62 7.65 7.77
N PHE A 68 7.65 6.92 8.23
CA PHE A 68 8.64 7.48 9.16
C PHE A 68 9.39 8.69 8.57
N THR A 69 9.64 8.70 7.27
CA THR A 69 10.21 9.89 6.60
C THR A 69 9.31 11.11 6.77
N ASP A 70 7.99 10.95 6.63
CA ASP A 70 7.04 12.04 6.83
C ASP A 70 6.98 12.50 8.31
N LEU A 71 7.05 11.58 9.26
CA LEU A 71 7.04 11.90 10.70
C LEU A 71 8.29 12.67 11.14
N ILE A 72 9.47 12.28 10.63
CA ILE A 72 10.72 13.00 10.87
C ILE A 72 10.64 14.42 10.31
N GLU A 73 10.10 14.58 9.09
CA GLU A 73 9.89 15.90 8.50
C GLU A 73 8.87 16.76 9.28
N GLU A 74 7.95 16.12 10.00
CA GLU A 74 6.97 16.74 10.89
C GLU A 74 7.52 17.05 12.29
N GLY A 75 8.76 16.65 12.59
CA GLY A 75 9.50 17.01 13.81
C GLY A 75 9.59 15.91 14.86
N GLU A 76 9.18 14.68 14.54
CA GLU A 76 9.36 13.53 15.43
C GLU A 76 10.85 13.12 15.54
N ASP A 77 11.29 12.79 16.76
CA ASP A 77 12.68 12.35 17.04
C ASP A 77 12.83 10.85 16.74
N LEU A 78 13.00 10.52 15.45
CA LEU A 78 13.15 9.17 14.94
C LEU A 78 14.43 9.05 14.10
N GLU A 79 15.00 7.84 14.05
CA GLU A 79 16.16 7.58 13.20
C GLU A 79 15.79 7.65 11.70
N PRO A 80 16.59 8.33 10.86
CA PRO A 80 16.36 8.38 9.42
C PRO A 80 16.40 6.98 8.79
N THR A 81 15.34 6.61 8.07
CA THR A 81 15.28 5.30 7.41
C THR A 81 16.01 5.28 6.06
N GLY A 82 16.32 6.44 5.49
CA GLY A 82 16.83 6.58 4.11
C GLY A 82 15.75 6.42 3.03
N ALA A 83 14.48 6.22 3.42
CA ALA A 83 13.35 6.16 2.50
C ALA A 83 12.81 7.54 2.13
N VAL A 84 11.96 7.58 1.11
CA VAL A 84 11.29 8.78 0.60
C VAL A 84 9.89 8.93 1.20
N SER A 85 9.42 10.17 1.37
CA SER A 85 8.09 10.49 1.91
C SER A 85 6.93 9.84 1.13
N VAL A 86 6.00 9.20 1.83
CA VAL A 86 4.76 8.66 1.25
C VAL A 86 3.68 9.72 1.05
N LYS A 87 3.72 10.84 1.80
CA LYS A 87 2.76 11.95 1.62
C LYS A 87 3.11 12.80 0.39
N LYS A 88 4.39 12.96 0.05
CA LYS A 88 4.87 13.79 -1.07
C LYS A 88 4.95 13.03 -2.39
N THR A 89 5.30 11.73 -2.37
CA THR A 89 5.38 10.93 -3.60
C THR A 89 4.01 10.56 -4.14
N LYS A 90 3.80 10.78 -5.44
CA LYS A 90 2.58 10.41 -6.17
C LYS A 90 2.64 9.01 -6.73
N VAL A 91 1.47 8.40 -6.89
CA VAL A 91 1.31 7.08 -7.54
C VAL A 91 1.99 7.03 -8.91
N SER A 92 1.81 8.06 -9.74
CA SER A 92 2.41 8.15 -11.08
C SER A 92 3.94 8.20 -11.11
N GLU A 93 4.59 8.50 -9.99
CA GLU A 93 6.06 8.51 -9.87
C GLU A 93 6.63 7.11 -9.61
N VAL A 94 5.82 6.23 -9.02
CA VAL A 94 6.23 4.88 -8.63
C VAL A 94 5.87 3.85 -9.68
N TRP A 95 4.61 3.82 -10.12
CA TRP A 95 4.10 2.90 -11.14
C TRP A 95 3.92 3.63 -12.47
N LYS A 96 4.78 3.30 -13.44
CA LYS A 96 4.82 3.93 -14.77
C LYS A 96 4.25 3.03 -15.85
N ASN A 97 4.39 1.72 -15.70
CA ASN A 97 3.98 0.72 -16.69
C ASN A 97 3.15 -0.39 -16.04
N SER A 98 2.20 -0.94 -16.80
CA SER A 98 1.53 -2.17 -16.38
C SER A 98 2.56 -3.28 -16.14
N GLY A 99 2.42 -3.99 -15.03
CA GLY A 99 3.38 -4.98 -14.54
C GLY A 99 4.36 -4.45 -13.48
N ASP A 100 4.45 -3.13 -13.28
CA ASP A 100 5.24 -2.56 -12.18
C ASP A 100 4.70 -3.03 -10.82
N LYS A 101 5.61 -3.40 -9.91
CA LYS A 101 5.28 -3.97 -8.59
C LYS A 101 6.06 -3.28 -7.48
N MET A 102 5.40 -3.15 -6.33
CA MET A 102 6.03 -2.85 -5.05
C MET A 102 5.48 -3.82 -3.99
N LEU A 103 6.27 -4.08 -2.95
CA LEU A 103 5.81 -4.71 -1.74
C LEU A 103 5.33 -3.60 -0.80
N PHE A 104 4.10 -3.71 -0.33
CA PHE A 104 3.54 -2.84 0.68
C PHE A 104 3.55 -3.59 2.01
N LEU A 105 4.23 -3.03 3.01
CA LEU A 105 4.27 -3.52 4.37
C LEU A 105 3.46 -2.55 5.23
N PHE A 106 2.45 -3.07 5.91
CA PHE A 106 1.67 -2.36 6.92
C PHE A 106 1.86 -3.03 8.26
N ASP A 107 2.00 -2.21 9.31
CA ASP A 107 2.36 -2.63 10.65
C ASP A 107 3.69 -3.42 10.69
N TYR A 108 4.75 -2.74 11.10
CA TYR A 108 6.07 -3.33 11.24
C TYR A 108 6.16 -4.36 12.39
N GLY A 109 5.17 -4.39 13.30
CA GLY A 109 5.05 -5.42 14.34
C GLY A 109 4.54 -6.74 13.76
N ASP A 110 3.35 -6.73 13.16
CA ASP A 110 2.70 -7.95 12.66
C ASP A 110 3.07 -8.35 11.22
N ASN A 111 3.73 -7.44 10.49
CA ASN A 111 4.24 -7.67 9.14
C ASN A 111 3.16 -8.03 8.12
N TRP A 112 2.14 -7.18 7.96
CA TRP A 112 1.13 -7.35 6.91
C TRP A 112 1.72 -6.99 5.55
N LEU A 113 2.09 -8.03 4.80
CA LEU A 113 2.73 -7.91 3.48
C LEU A 113 1.75 -8.10 2.33
N PHE A 114 1.70 -7.10 1.44
CA PHE A 114 0.89 -7.11 0.23
C PHE A 114 1.74 -6.84 -0.99
N THR A 115 1.58 -7.63 -2.06
CA THR A 115 2.10 -7.22 -3.37
C THR A 115 1.15 -6.20 -3.99
N VAL A 116 1.65 -5.10 -4.54
CA VAL A 116 0.88 -4.06 -5.22
C VAL A 116 1.34 -3.95 -6.67
N GLU A 117 0.55 -4.50 -7.58
CA GLU A 117 0.84 -4.57 -9.01
C GLU A 117 -0.05 -3.59 -9.78
N LEU A 118 0.54 -2.73 -10.60
CA LEU A 118 -0.21 -1.94 -11.58
C LEU A 118 -0.63 -2.87 -12.73
N ILE A 119 -1.93 -3.15 -12.87
CA ILE A 119 -2.45 -4.04 -13.92
C ILE A 119 -3.03 -3.29 -15.12
N GLY A 120 -3.26 -1.99 -14.99
CA GLY A 120 -3.75 -1.19 -16.09
C GLY A 120 -4.02 0.26 -15.72
N PHE A 121 -4.46 1.02 -16.71
CA PHE A 121 -4.85 2.41 -16.55
C PHE A 121 -6.31 2.59 -16.93
N GLY A 122 -6.97 3.52 -16.25
CA GLY A 122 -8.31 3.98 -16.60
C GLY A 122 -8.34 5.47 -16.88
N LYS A 123 -9.57 5.99 -16.97
CA LYS A 123 -9.84 7.43 -17.08
C LYS A 123 -10.76 7.82 -15.94
N LYS A 124 -10.47 8.95 -15.30
CA LYS A 124 -11.36 9.51 -14.28
C LYS A 124 -12.76 9.71 -14.86
N GLU A 125 -13.75 9.13 -14.21
CA GLU A 125 -15.17 9.30 -14.54
C GLU A 125 -15.77 10.49 -13.79
N ALA A 126 -16.71 11.19 -14.44
CA ALA A 126 -17.45 12.26 -13.79
C ALA A 126 -18.40 11.68 -12.72
N LYS A 127 -18.52 12.38 -11.58
CA LYS A 127 -19.37 11.98 -10.44
C LYS A 127 -18.97 10.67 -9.74
N THR A 128 -17.79 10.12 -10.05
CA THR A 128 -17.23 8.94 -9.37
C THR A 128 -16.28 9.36 -8.24
N LYS A 129 -16.42 8.75 -7.06
CA LYS A 129 -15.47 8.88 -5.94
C LYS A 129 -14.31 7.91 -6.13
N TYR A 130 -13.12 8.38 -5.79
CA TYR A 130 -11.89 7.59 -5.79
C TYR A 130 -11.24 7.68 -4.40
N PRO A 131 -10.53 6.63 -3.96
CA PRO A 131 -10.34 5.35 -4.65
C PRO A 131 -11.63 4.51 -4.65
N ARG A 132 -11.74 3.54 -5.57
CA ARG A 132 -12.85 2.56 -5.59
C ARG A 132 -12.34 1.14 -5.71
N ILE A 133 -13.01 0.22 -5.03
CA ILE A 133 -12.74 -1.22 -5.14
C ILE A 133 -13.51 -1.75 -6.35
N LEU A 134 -12.78 -2.31 -7.31
CA LEU A 134 -13.34 -2.93 -8.51
C LEU A 134 -13.64 -4.42 -8.30
N LYS A 135 -12.85 -5.08 -7.45
CA LYS A 135 -12.97 -6.51 -7.18
C LYS A 135 -12.49 -6.86 -5.78
N SER A 136 -13.24 -7.74 -5.13
CA SER A 136 -12.84 -8.41 -3.89
C SER A 136 -12.98 -9.92 -4.05
N ALA A 137 -11.88 -10.65 -3.87
CA ALA A 137 -11.86 -12.11 -3.92
C ALA A 137 -11.16 -12.67 -2.67
N GLY A 138 -11.73 -13.74 -2.11
CA GLY A 138 -11.26 -14.32 -0.84
C GLY A 138 -11.64 -13.49 0.39
N LYS A 139 -11.85 -14.18 1.51
CA LYS A 139 -12.13 -13.55 2.82
C LYS A 139 -10.87 -12.82 3.30
N ALA A 140 -11.02 -11.56 3.71
CA ALA A 140 -9.92 -10.86 4.38
C ALA A 140 -9.54 -11.59 5.68
N PRO A 141 -8.25 -11.66 6.04
CA PRO A 141 -7.86 -12.11 7.38
C PRO A 141 -8.47 -11.19 8.45
N LYS A 142 -8.61 -11.67 9.69
CA LYS A 142 -8.89 -10.77 10.83
C LYS A 142 -7.59 -10.00 11.12
N GLN A 143 -7.67 -8.69 11.30
CA GLN A 143 -6.48 -7.84 11.54
C GLN A 143 -5.79 -8.23 12.85
N TYR A 144 -6.47 -8.09 13.99
CA TYR A 144 -5.95 -8.54 15.28
C TYR A 144 -6.95 -9.50 15.90
N PRO A 145 -6.66 -10.82 15.97
CA PRO A 145 -7.48 -11.72 16.76
C PRO A 145 -7.35 -11.35 18.24
N ASP A 146 -8.47 -11.28 18.96
CA ASP A 146 -8.47 -11.12 20.41
C ASP A 146 -7.74 -12.33 21.00
N TYR A 147 -6.62 -12.10 21.69
CA TYR A 147 -5.89 -13.13 22.42
C TYR A 147 -6.45 -13.32 23.85
N ASP A 148 -7.72 -12.96 24.09
CA ASP A 148 -8.40 -13.19 25.35
C ASP A 148 -9.13 -14.55 25.32
N GLU A 149 -8.37 -15.64 25.38
CA GLU A 149 -8.82 -16.93 25.95
C GLU A 149 -7.60 -17.67 26.56
N GLU A 150 -7.18 -17.24 27.76
CA GLU A 150 -6.72 -18.13 28.83
C GLU A 150 -7.20 -17.61 30.20
#